data_AF-A0ABD6FJL9-F1
#
_entry.id   AF-A0ABD6FJL9-F1
#
_cell.length_a   1.000
_cell.length_b   1.000
_cell.length_c   1.000
_cell.angle_alpha   90.00
_cell.angle_beta   90.00
_cell.angle_gamma   90.00
#
_symmetry.space_group_name_H-M   'P 1'
#
loop_
_entity.id
_entity.type
_entity.pdbx_description
1 polymer ?
#
loop_
_entity_poly.entity_id
_entity_poly.type
_entity_poly.pdbx_seq_one_letter_code
_entity_poly.pdbx_strand_id
1 'polypeptide(L)'
;IGTVHTVLAQQPGLTEHTKYAIPALTRAIDGYGDDMARSKAFNLSALATNHLLEGDIDHGAKVGRSALECAESIKSARIKDRMKPLKREAERRVNNPDARELAERINAFYAA
;
A
#
# COMPACT_ATOMS: atom_id res chain seq x y z
N ILE A 1 5.44 2.38 14.44
CA ILE A 1 4.10 2.60 15.02
C ILE A 1 3.03 2.41 13.95
N GLY A 2 3.03 3.19 12.85
CA GLY A 2 2.03 3.03 11.78
C GLY A 2 1.96 1.63 11.16
N THR A 3 3.10 0.98 10.97
CA THR A 3 3.19 -0.38 10.39
C THR A 3 2.59 -1.48 11.25
N VAL A 4 2.60 -1.34 12.59
CA VAL A 4 1.95 -2.28 13.50
C VAL A 4 0.43 -2.15 13.38
N HIS A 5 -0.07 -0.92 13.33
CA HIS A 5 -1.49 -0.67 13.11
C HIS A 5 -1.97 -1.16 11.72
N THR A 6 -1.12 -1.12 10.69
CA THR A 6 -1.44 -1.74 9.39
C THR A 6 -1.64 -3.25 9.50
N VAL A 7 -0.77 -3.95 10.24
CA VAL A 7 -0.89 -5.41 10.42
C VAL A 7 -2.16 -5.75 11.20
N LEU A 8 -2.49 -4.96 12.23
CA LEU A 8 -3.73 -5.11 12.98
C LEU A 8 -4.96 -4.83 12.12
N ALA A 9 -4.93 -3.77 11.29
CA ALA A 9 -6.03 -3.41 10.39
C ALA A 9 -6.34 -4.48 9.33
N GLN A 10 -5.37 -5.33 8.99
CA GLN A 10 -5.57 -6.46 8.07
C GLN A 10 -6.29 -7.65 8.72
N GLN A 11 -6.43 -7.67 10.06
CA GLN A 11 -7.16 -8.72 10.75
C GLN A 11 -8.67 -8.44 10.72
N PRO A 12 -9.51 -9.48 10.53
CA PRO A 12 -10.96 -9.33 10.56
C PRO A 12 -11.42 -8.68 11.88
N GLY A 13 -12.26 -7.64 11.79
CA GLY A 13 -12.81 -6.94 12.95
C GLY A 13 -11.92 -5.86 13.55
N LEU A 14 -10.71 -5.64 13.03
CA LEU A 14 -9.73 -4.67 13.54
C LEU A 14 -9.41 -3.53 12.56
N THR A 15 -10.27 -3.32 11.55
CA THR A 15 -10.12 -2.25 10.55
C THR A 15 -10.07 -0.85 11.17
N GLU A 16 -10.58 -0.66 12.39
CA GLU A 16 -10.49 0.61 13.12
C GLU A 16 -9.05 1.08 13.38
N HIS A 17 -8.05 0.21 13.28
CA HIS A 17 -6.64 0.62 13.43
C HIS A 17 -6.12 1.45 12.26
N THR A 18 -6.83 1.47 11.13
CA THR A 18 -6.55 2.38 9.99
C THR A 18 -6.47 3.84 10.45
N LYS A 19 -7.33 4.26 11.40
CA LYS A 19 -7.34 5.62 11.99
C LYS A 19 -6.02 6.04 12.64
N TYR A 20 -5.23 5.08 13.11
CA TYR A 20 -3.90 5.32 13.68
C TYR A 20 -2.79 5.09 12.64
N ALA A 21 -2.97 4.13 11.75
CA ALA A 21 -2.00 3.80 10.70
C ALA A 21 -1.87 4.93 9.68
N ILE A 22 -2.98 5.45 9.15
CA ILE A 22 -3.01 6.44 8.06
C ILE A 22 -2.26 7.73 8.45
N PRO A 23 -2.56 8.39 9.59
CA PRO A 23 -1.86 9.62 9.96
C PRO A 23 -0.39 9.40 10.32
N ALA A 24 -0.04 8.22 10.84
CA ALA A 24 1.33 7.88 11.18
C ALA A 24 2.18 7.59 9.94
N LEU A 25 1.62 6.89 8.96
CA LEU A 25 2.30 6.57 7.70
C LEU A 25 2.42 7.79 6.80
N THR A 26 1.39 8.64 6.73
CA THR A 26 1.42 9.91 5.97
C THR A 26 2.57 10.79 6.45
N ARG A 27 2.65 11.04 7.76
CA ARG A 27 3.75 11.82 8.36
C ARG A 27 5.13 11.21 8.11
N ALA A 28 5.23 9.88 8.10
CA ALA A 28 6.49 9.21 7.81
C ALA A 28 6.92 9.41 6.35
N ILE A 29 5.98 9.34 5.41
CA ILE A 29 6.23 9.54 3.97
C ILE A 29 6.63 10.98 3.68
N ASP A 30 5.98 11.96 4.30
CA ASP A 30 6.31 13.38 4.14
C ASP A 30 7.73 13.70 4.65
N GLY A 31 8.22 12.94 5.64
CA GLY A 31 9.58 13.07 6.17
C GLY A 31 10.66 12.35 5.35
N TYR A 32 10.30 11.57 4.32
CA TYR A 32 11.28 10.83 3.52
C TYR A 32 11.78 11.63 2.33
N GLY A 33 13.09 11.93 2.35
CA GLY A 33 13.82 12.43 1.18
C GLY A 33 14.05 11.35 0.12
N ASP A 34 14.56 11.77 -1.04
CA ASP A 34 14.70 10.92 -2.24
C ASP A 34 15.60 9.69 -2.02
N ASP A 35 16.59 9.77 -1.12
CA ASP A 35 17.47 8.66 -0.74
C ASP A 35 16.74 7.50 -0.02
N MET A 36 15.50 7.74 0.43
CA MET A 36 14.70 6.78 1.20
C MET A 36 13.65 6.06 0.34
N ALA A 37 13.85 5.94 -0.98
CA ALA A 37 12.94 5.28 -1.92
C ALA A 37 12.44 3.91 -1.42
N ARG A 38 13.31 3.10 -0.80
CA ARG A 38 12.95 1.80 -0.19
C ARG A 38 11.95 1.92 0.96
N SER A 39 12.23 2.80 1.90
CA SER A 39 11.35 3.03 3.04
C SER A 39 10.05 3.71 2.61
N LYS A 40 10.12 4.58 1.60
CA LYS A 40 8.97 5.27 1.01
C LYS A 40 8.04 4.28 0.32
N ALA A 41 8.54 3.42 -0.57
CA ALA A 41 7.76 2.36 -1.21
C ALA A 41 7.04 1.47 -0.19
N PHE A 42 7.75 1.11 0.90
CA PHE A 42 7.19 0.29 1.97
C PHE A 42 6.04 0.97 2.71
N ASN A 43 6.22 2.23 3.10
CA ASN A 43 5.18 2.95 3.84
C ASN A 43 4.01 3.34 2.93
N LEU A 44 4.26 3.64 1.65
CA LEU A 44 3.22 3.86 0.65
C LEU A 44 2.37 2.61 0.44
N SER A 45 2.97 1.42 0.33
CA SER A 45 2.19 0.18 0.17
C SER A 45 1.32 -0.11 1.40
N ALA A 46 1.87 0.15 2.60
CA ALA A 46 1.12 0.05 3.84
C ALA A 46 -0.02 1.09 3.92
N LEU A 47 0.23 2.33 3.51
CA LEU A 47 -0.76 3.40 3.53
C LEU A 47 -1.91 3.11 2.57
N ALA A 48 -1.58 2.73 1.33
CA ALA A 48 -2.55 2.30 0.32
C ALA A 48 -3.43 1.16 0.83
N THR A 49 -2.84 0.16 1.49
CA THR A 49 -3.59 -0.97 2.07
C THR A 49 -4.59 -0.49 3.12
N ASN A 50 -4.22 0.47 3.98
CA ASN A 50 -5.13 1.02 4.98
C ASN A 50 -6.29 1.81 4.35
N HIS A 51 -6.03 2.64 3.33
CA HIS A 51 -7.11 3.35 2.62
C HIS A 51 -8.08 2.38 1.94
N LEU A 52 -7.57 1.32 1.30
CA LEU A 52 -8.44 0.27 0.75
C LEU A 52 -9.30 -0.39 1.84
N LEU A 53 -8.73 -0.69 3.01
CA LEU A 53 -9.42 -1.28 4.15
C LEU A 53 -10.50 -0.36 4.77
N GLU A 54 -10.25 0.95 4.79
CA GLU A 54 -11.21 1.97 5.27
C GLU A 54 -12.36 2.22 4.28
N GLY A 55 -12.19 1.80 3.02
CA GLY A 55 -13.17 2.03 1.95
C GLY A 55 -12.88 3.26 1.10
N ASP A 56 -11.77 3.95 1.35
CA ASP A 56 -11.24 5.05 0.53
C ASP A 56 -10.47 4.48 -0.68
N ILE A 57 -11.23 3.84 -1.58
CA ILE A 57 -10.66 2.99 -2.64
C ILE A 57 -9.85 3.82 -3.64
N ASP A 58 -10.39 4.96 -4.07
CA ASP A 58 -9.78 5.80 -5.11
C ASP A 58 -8.44 6.37 -4.64
N HIS A 59 -8.39 6.86 -3.39
CA HIS A 59 -7.15 7.35 -2.80
C HIS A 59 -6.18 6.20 -2.52
N GLY A 60 -6.66 5.07 -2.01
CA GLY A 60 -5.85 3.87 -1.82
C GLY A 60 -5.21 3.38 -3.11
N ALA A 61 -5.94 3.43 -4.23
CA ALA A 61 -5.41 3.11 -5.54
C ALA A 61 -4.33 4.10 -6.00
N LYS A 62 -4.55 5.41 -5.82
CA LYS A 62 -3.57 6.45 -6.14
C LYS A 62 -2.28 6.28 -5.35
N VAL A 63 -2.37 6.08 -4.04
CA VAL A 63 -1.20 5.84 -3.18
C VAL A 63 -0.50 4.52 -3.57
N GLY A 64 -1.27 3.49 -3.93
CA GLY A 64 -0.75 2.21 -4.40
C GLY A 64 0.06 2.33 -5.70
N ARG A 65 -0.36 3.19 -6.64
CA ARG A 65 0.40 3.49 -7.86
C ARG A 65 1.75 4.14 -7.54
N SER A 66 1.78 5.12 -6.64
CA SER A 66 3.06 5.72 -6.19
C SER A 66 3.96 4.70 -5.48
N ALA A 67 3.37 3.75 -4.75
CA ALA A 67 4.11 2.65 -4.13
C ALA A 67 4.78 1.77 -5.20
N LEU A 68 4.07 1.45 -6.29
CA LEU A 68 4.59 0.69 -7.43
C LEU A 68 5.71 1.42 -8.16
N GLU A 69 5.54 2.71 -8.48
CA GLU A 69 6.56 3.52 -9.13
C GLU A 69 7.87 3.54 -8.31
N CYS A 70 7.75 3.71 -7.00
CA CYS A 70 8.90 3.61 -6.10
C CYS A 70 9.49 2.19 -6.10
N ALA A 71 8.66 1.14 -6.13
CA ALA A 71 9.10 -0.25 -6.13
C ALA A 71 9.79 -0.69 -7.42
N GLU A 72 9.37 -0.21 -8.58
CA GLU A 72 9.94 -0.54 -9.89
C GLU A 72 11.41 -0.11 -10.00
N SER A 73 11.77 1.02 -9.38
CA SER A 73 13.17 1.48 -9.29
C SER A 73 14.04 0.62 -8.35
N ILE A 74 13.44 -0.32 -7.60
CA ILE A 74 14.12 -1.07 -6.54
C ILE A 74 14.02 -2.57 -6.80
N LYS A 75 15.13 -3.20 -7.19
CA LYS A 75 15.23 -4.66 -7.27
C LYS A 75 15.35 -5.29 -5.88
N SER A 76 14.22 -5.44 -5.17
CA SER A 76 14.20 -6.06 -3.83
C SER A 76 13.06 -7.07 -3.66
N ALA A 77 13.41 -8.32 -3.35
CA ALA A 77 12.45 -9.36 -2.97
C ALA A 77 11.58 -8.95 -1.77
N ARG A 78 12.14 -8.18 -0.85
CA ARG A 78 11.42 -7.68 0.33
C ARG A 78 10.31 -6.70 -0.03
N ILE A 79 10.47 -5.91 -1.09
CA ILE A 79 9.41 -5.03 -1.58
C ILE A 79 8.30 -5.85 -2.23
N LYS A 80 8.66 -6.87 -3.03
CA LYS A 80 7.69 -7.83 -3.58
C LYS A 80 6.84 -8.47 -2.47
N ASP A 81 7.42 -8.89 -1.35
CA ASP A 81 6.61 -9.44 -0.24
C ASP A 81 5.65 -8.41 0.39
N ARG A 82 6.04 -7.14 0.41
CA ARG A 82 5.27 -6.06 1.04
C ARG A 82 4.18 -5.47 0.14
N MET A 83 4.21 -5.79 -1.15
CA MET A 83 3.11 -5.52 -2.08
C MET A 83 2.00 -6.59 -2.00
N LYS A 84 2.24 -7.75 -1.37
CA LYS A 84 1.25 -8.85 -1.30
C LYS A 84 -0.06 -8.44 -0.61
N PRO A 85 -0.06 -7.72 0.52
CA PRO A 85 -1.30 -7.30 1.16
C PRO A 85 -2.08 -6.30 0.29
N LEU A 86 -1.36 -5.35 -0.33
CA LEU A 86 -1.95 -4.38 -1.24
C LEU A 86 -2.62 -5.07 -2.44
N LYS A 87 -1.92 -6.03 -3.05
CA LYS A 87 -2.46 -6.87 -4.13
C LYS A 87 -3.78 -7.53 -3.74
N ARG A 88 -3.80 -8.22 -2.60
CA ARG A 88 -4.98 -8.95 -2.12
C ARG A 88 -6.19 -8.02 -1.92
N GLU A 89 -5.96 -6.85 -1.34
CA GLU A 89 -7.03 -5.88 -1.11
C GLU A 89 -7.49 -5.21 -2.41
N ALA A 90 -6.60 -4.96 -3.36
CA ALA A 90 -6.97 -4.46 -4.69
C ALA A 90 -7.79 -5.51 -5.49
N GLU A 91 -7.36 -6.77 -5.49
CA GLU A 91 -8.05 -7.88 -6.17
C GLU A 91 -9.46 -8.14 -5.61
N ARG A 92 -9.65 -7.95 -4.30
CA ARG A 92 -10.97 -8.03 -3.66
C ARG A 92 -11.94 -6.95 -4.12
N ARG A 93 -11.44 -5.84 -4.65
CA ARG A 93 -12.22 -4.64 -5.01
C ARG A 93 -12.32 -4.47 -6.53
N VAL A 94 -12.41 -5.57 -7.26
CA VAL A 94 -12.57 -5.64 -8.74
C VAL A 94 -13.70 -4.76 -9.30
N ASN A 95 -14.72 -4.46 -8.51
CA ASN A 95 -15.84 -3.59 -8.93
C ASN A 95 -15.45 -2.11 -9.08
N ASN A 96 -14.33 -1.67 -8.49
CA ASN A 96 -13.82 -0.31 -8.67
C ASN A 96 -12.74 -0.32 -9.76
N PRO A 97 -12.84 0.55 -10.79
CA PRO A 97 -11.92 0.56 -11.92
C PRO A 97 -10.47 0.89 -11.52
N ASP A 98 -10.27 1.82 -10.58
CA ASP A 98 -8.95 2.20 -10.07
C ASP A 98 -8.29 1.07 -9.29
N ALA A 99 -9.06 0.36 -8.46
CA ALA A 99 -8.57 -0.81 -7.73
C ALA A 99 -8.21 -1.98 -8.67
N ARG A 100 -9.01 -2.18 -9.72
CA ARG A 100 -8.74 -3.20 -10.74
C ARG A 100 -7.47 -2.88 -11.53
N GLU A 101 -7.30 -1.65 -12.00
CA GLU A 101 -6.07 -1.20 -12.67
C GLU A 101 -4.85 -1.38 -11.75
N LEU A 102 -4.97 -1.01 -10.48
CA LEU A 102 -3.91 -1.22 -9.51
C LEU A 102 -3.54 -2.72 -9.38
N ALA A 103 -4.54 -3.60 -9.27
CA ALA A 103 -4.30 -5.05 -9.19
C ALA A 103 -3.59 -5.59 -10.45
N GLU A 104 -4.01 -5.16 -11.64
CA GLU A 104 -3.37 -5.51 -12.92
C GLU A 104 -1.91 -5.06 -12.96
N ARG A 105 -1.61 -3.82 -12.55
CA ARG A 105 -0.23 -3.30 -12.50
C ARG A 105 0.63 -4.03 -11.48
N ILE A 106 0.09 -4.32 -10.29
CA ILE A 106 0.81 -5.12 -9.28
C ILE A 106 1.11 -6.52 -9.82
N ASN A 107 0.17 -7.14 -10.54
CA ASN A 107 0.39 -8.45 -11.17
C ASN A 107 1.49 -8.41 -12.23
N ALA A 108 1.53 -7.38 -13.07
CA ALA A 108 2.62 -7.16 -14.02
C ALA A 108 3.98 -7.01 -13.32
N PHE A 109 4.04 -6.26 -12.20
CA PHE A 109 5.25 -6.10 -11.39
C PHE A 109 5.75 -7.43 -10.78
N TYR A 110 4.87 -8.38 -10.47
CA TYR A 110 5.29 -9.71 -10.01
C TYR A 110 5.78 -10.63 -11.14
N ALA A 111 5.27 -10.44 -12.35
CA ALA A 111 5.65 -11.23 -13.53
C ALA A 111 7.00 -10.80 -14.13
N ALA A 112 7.48 -9.59 -13.82
CA ALA A 112 8.82 -9.08 -14.17
C ALA A 112 9.92 -9.55 -13.21
#